data_AF-A0A7V3PWI2-F1
#
_entry.id   AF-A0A7V3PWI2-F1
#
_cell.length_a   1.000
_cell.length_b   1.000
_cell.length_c   1.000
_cell.angle_alpha   90.00
_cell.angle_beta   90.00
_cell.angle_gamma   90.00
#
_symmetry.space_group_name_H-M   'P 1'
#
loop_
_entity.id
_entity.type
_entity.pdbx_description
1 polymer ?
#
loop_
_entity_poly.entity_id
_entity_poly.type
_entity_poly.pdbx_seq_one_letter_code
_entity_poly.pdbx_strand_id
1 'polypeptide(L)'
;MRKVILLILAVIIFGYECSYGIDFPIFDLRNRIYEEGKEIKGLMPNSKDAVILLSIFDSCQIVIQQLDAYFYMLGIFETIEKDNVARSAVGYIENWLNQIKATNAISLKALNGFQDIKEEQTKSHIAKLKAFYLELNLRVDQELNKLAVIKKAMPFLRNKAKSKPTKR
;
A
#
# COMPACT_ATOMS: atom_id res chain seq x y z
N MET A 1 18.96 -17.49 32.77
CA MET A 1 18.96 -18.07 31.41
C MET A 1 17.67 -17.80 30.62
N ARG A 2 16.47 -18.09 31.14
CA ARG A 2 15.18 -17.81 30.44
C ARG A 2 15.00 -16.35 29.94
N LYS A 3 15.41 -15.36 30.73
CA LYS A 3 15.32 -13.93 30.34
C LYS A 3 16.28 -13.53 29.22
N VAL A 4 17.44 -14.19 29.11
CA VAL A 4 18.43 -13.94 28.06
C VAL A 4 17.96 -14.57 26.75
N ILE A 5 17.35 -15.77 26.82
CA ILE A 5 16.75 -16.45 25.66
C ILE A 5 15.58 -15.64 25.08
N LEU A 6 14.73 -15.05 25.92
CA LEU A 6 13.64 -14.16 25.48
C LEU A 6 14.16 -12.88 24.83
N LEU A 7 15.26 -12.32 25.34
CA LEU A 7 15.88 -11.13 24.77
C LEU A 7 16.53 -11.41 23.42
N ILE A 8 17.16 -12.57 23.26
CA ILE A 8 17.73 -13.04 21.98
C ILE A 8 16.61 -13.33 20.97
N LEU A 9 15.51 -13.96 21.39
CA LEU A 9 14.32 -14.17 20.55
C LEU A 9 13.69 -12.84 20.12
N ALA A 10 13.58 -11.86 21.02
CA ALA A 10 13.10 -10.53 20.68
C ALA A 10 14.04 -9.83 19.68
N VAL A 11 15.35 -9.92 19.86
CA VAL A 11 16.34 -9.34 18.94
C VAL A 11 16.33 -10.04 17.57
N ILE A 12 16.08 -11.34 17.51
CA ILE A 12 15.98 -12.09 16.24
C ILE A 12 14.67 -11.76 15.52
N ILE A 13 13.54 -11.67 16.23
CA ILE A 13 12.23 -11.33 15.64
C ILE A 13 12.21 -9.86 15.17
N PHE A 14 12.75 -8.93 15.95
CA PHE A 14 12.86 -7.52 15.55
C PHE A 14 14.03 -7.24 14.59
N GLY A 15 15.05 -8.09 14.59
CA GLY A 15 16.22 -7.98 13.72
C GLY A 15 15.97 -8.49 12.31
N TYR A 16 15.02 -9.42 12.12
CA TYR A 16 14.60 -9.90 10.80
C TYR A 16 13.92 -8.82 9.96
N GLU A 17 13.28 -7.84 10.60
CA GLU A 17 12.70 -6.66 9.92
C GLU A 17 13.76 -5.63 9.49
N CYS A 18 15.04 -5.80 9.89
CA CYS A 18 16.12 -4.87 9.59
C CYS A 18 17.00 -5.27 8.39
N SER A 19 16.79 -6.43 7.75
CA SER A 19 17.43 -6.71 6.46
C SER A 19 16.62 -6.05 5.34
N TYR A 20 16.84 -4.75 5.17
CA TYR A 20 16.31 -3.94 4.08
C TYR A 20 16.85 -4.42 2.72
N GLY A 21 16.28 -5.50 2.19
CA GLY A 21 15.77 -5.43 0.81
C GLY A 21 14.48 -4.64 0.91
N ILE A 22 14.36 -3.52 0.21
CA ILE A 22 13.11 -2.77 0.12
C ILE A 22 12.17 -3.59 -0.79
N ASP A 23 11.70 -4.74 -0.29
CA ASP A 23 10.54 -5.43 -0.85
C ASP A 23 9.33 -4.63 -0.39
N PHE A 24 8.86 -3.70 -1.21
CA PHE A 24 7.60 -2.99 -0.95
C PHE A 24 6.45 -3.92 -1.33
N PRO A 25 5.71 -4.54 -0.39
CA PRO A 25 4.66 -5.48 -0.74
C PRO A 25 3.50 -4.80 -1.51
N ILE A 26 3.36 -3.47 -1.34
CA ILE A 26 2.43 -2.64 -2.10
C ILE A 26 2.89 -2.48 -3.56
N PHE A 27 4.20 -2.48 -3.83
CA PHE A 27 4.77 -2.32 -5.17
C PHE A 27 4.57 -3.60 -5.99
N ASP A 28 4.78 -4.76 -5.38
CA ASP A 28 4.46 -6.05 -6.01
C ASP A 28 2.97 -6.16 -6.34
N LEU A 29 2.11 -5.69 -5.44
CA LEU A 29 0.67 -5.69 -5.66
C LEU A 29 0.27 -4.75 -6.80
N ARG A 30 0.91 -3.57 -6.90
CA ARG A 30 0.77 -2.67 -8.06
C ARG A 30 1.10 -3.39 -9.36
N ASN A 31 2.20 -4.14 -9.40
CA ASN A 31 2.61 -4.89 -10.60
C ASN A 31 1.62 -6.01 -10.94
N ARG A 32 1.12 -6.75 -9.93
CA ARG A 32 0.09 -7.79 -10.15
C ARG A 32 -1.21 -7.20 -10.71
N ILE A 33 -1.66 -6.05 -10.20
CA ILE A 33 -2.84 -5.34 -10.73
C ILE A 33 -2.60 -4.86 -12.16
N TYR A 34 -1.37 -4.41 -12.47
CA TYR A 34 -0.99 -3.99 -13.82
C TYR A 34 -1.01 -5.14 -14.83
N GLU A 35 -0.41 -6.29 -14.51
CA GLU A 35 -0.42 -7.46 -15.38
C GLU A 35 -1.85 -7.98 -15.59
N GLU A 36 -2.65 -8.04 -14.54
CA GLU A 36 -4.07 -8.40 -14.64
C GLU A 36 -4.86 -7.43 -15.54
N GLY A 37 -4.58 -6.13 -15.43
CA GLY A 37 -5.14 -5.12 -16.33
C GLY A 37 -4.78 -5.35 -17.80
N LYS A 38 -3.55 -5.80 -18.11
CA LYS A 38 -3.17 -6.16 -19.48
C LYS A 38 -3.94 -7.37 -19.99
N GLU A 39 -4.08 -8.41 -19.17
CA GLU A 39 -4.86 -9.61 -19.52
C GLU A 39 -6.30 -9.22 -19.88
N ILE A 40 -6.95 -8.43 -19.02
CA ILE A 40 -8.32 -7.92 -19.23
C ILE A 40 -8.42 -7.13 -20.54
N LYS A 41 -7.45 -6.22 -20.80
CA LYS A 41 -7.41 -5.43 -22.04
C LYS A 41 -7.34 -6.30 -23.28
N GLY A 42 -6.59 -7.41 -23.22
CA GLY A 42 -6.49 -8.37 -24.32
C GLY A 42 -7.82 -9.08 -24.66
N LEU A 43 -8.74 -9.19 -23.70
CA LEU A 43 -10.02 -9.89 -23.87
C LEU A 43 -11.12 -9.03 -24.49
N MET A 44 -11.05 -7.71 -24.31
CA MET A 44 -12.12 -6.78 -24.73
C MET A 44 -12.57 -6.91 -26.19
N PRO A 45 -11.68 -7.03 -27.20
CA PRO A 45 -12.10 -6.97 -28.62
C PRO A 45 -13.07 -8.07 -29.04
N ASN A 46 -13.06 -9.22 -28.35
CA ASN A 46 -13.81 -10.41 -28.74
C ASN A 46 -14.80 -10.90 -27.66
N SER A 47 -14.97 -10.14 -26.58
CA SER A 47 -15.75 -10.55 -25.41
C SER A 47 -17.21 -10.09 -25.48
N LYS A 48 -18.12 -10.96 -25.02
CA LYS A 48 -19.55 -10.61 -24.81
C LYS A 48 -19.78 -9.72 -23.58
N ASP A 49 -18.75 -9.55 -22.76
CA ASP A 49 -18.72 -8.76 -21.53
C ASP A 49 -17.83 -7.50 -21.69
N ALA A 50 -17.56 -7.05 -22.92
CA ALA A 50 -16.61 -5.95 -23.21
C ALA A 50 -16.82 -4.68 -22.36
N VAL A 51 -18.06 -4.31 -22.05
CA VAL A 51 -18.38 -3.14 -21.20
C VAL A 51 -17.97 -3.37 -19.73
N ILE A 52 -18.17 -4.59 -19.22
CA ILE A 52 -17.74 -4.99 -17.88
C ILE A 52 -16.20 -5.03 -17.85
N LEU A 53 -15.58 -5.63 -18.88
CA LEU A 53 -14.12 -5.69 -19.01
C LEU A 53 -13.48 -4.30 -19.07
N LEU A 54 -14.08 -3.35 -19.79
CA LEU A 54 -13.64 -1.95 -19.79
C LEU A 54 -13.71 -1.34 -18.40
N SER A 55 -14.82 -1.54 -17.70
CA SER A 55 -15.02 -0.99 -16.35
C SER A 55 -14.00 -1.53 -15.34
N ILE A 56 -13.69 -2.83 -15.39
CA ILE A 56 -12.68 -3.43 -14.52
C ILE A 56 -11.25 -3.01 -14.91
N PHE A 57 -10.98 -2.81 -16.20
CA PHE A 57 -9.70 -2.28 -16.67
C PHE A 57 -9.48 -0.85 -16.17
N ASP A 58 -10.48 0.02 -16.29
CA ASP A 58 -10.40 1.39 -15.79
C ASP A 58 -10.16 1.40 -14.27
N SER A 59 -10.81 0.50 -13.53
CA SER A 59 -10.55 0.31 -12.10
C SER A 59 -9.10 -0.06 -11.82
N CYS A 60 -8.49 -0.95 -12.61
CA CYS A 60 -7.05 -1.26 -12.49
C CYS A 60 -6.19 -0.01 -12.71
N GLN A 61 -6.48 0.78 -13.76
CA GLN A 61 -5.71 1.99 -14.07
C GLN A 61 -5.78 3.01 -12.93
N ILE A 62 -6.97 3.25 -12.38
CA ILE A 62 -7.18 4.18 -11.27
C ILE A 62 -6.35 3.77 -10.06
N VAL A 63 -6.40 2.49 -9.67
CA VAL A 63 -5.64 1.99 -8.52
C VAL A 63 -4.14 2.10 -8.76
N ILE A 64 -3.66 1.75 -9.96
CA ILE A 64 -2.24 1.88 -10.32
C ILE A 64 -1.78 3.33 -10.20
N GLN A 65 -2.55 4.29 -10.73
CA GLN A 65 -2.20 5.71 -10.63
C GLN A 65 -2.13 6.19 -9.17
N GLN A 66 -3.03 5.73 -8.31
CA GLN A 66 -3.01 6.06 -6.87
C GLN A 66 -1.76 5.50 -6.18
N LEU A 67 -1.35 4.27 -6.54
CA LEU A 67 -0.16 3.62 -6.01
C LEU A 67 1.13 4.28 -6.54
N ASP A 68 1.18 4.64 -7.81
CA ASP A 68 2.33 5.33 -8.41
C ASP A 68 2.53 6.71 -7.76
N ALA A 69 1.44 7.45 -7.51
CA ALA A 69 1.48 8.71 -6.78
C ALA A 69 1.91 8.54 -5.32
N TYR A 70 1.49 7.44 -4.66
CA TYR A 70 1.96 7.10 -3.33
C TYR A 70 3.48 6.86 -3.29
N PHE A 71 4.02 6.08 -4.22
CA PHE A 71 5.46 5.83 -4.32
C PHE A 71 6.26 7.09 -4.63
N TYR A 72 5.73 7.96 -5.50
CA TYR A 72 6.35 9.25 -5.76
C TYR A 72 6.43 10.11 -4.48
N MET A 73 5.34 10.17 -3.71
CA MET A 73 5.32 10.89 -2.43
C MET A 73 6.30 10.27 -1.42
N LEU A 74 6.38 8.94 -1.32
CA LEU A 74 7.39 8.29 -0.49
C LEU A 74 8.81 8.68 -0.89
N GLY A 75 9.10 8.70 -2.19
CA GLY A 75 10.40 9.16 -2.71
C GLY A 75 10.72 10.59 -2.29
N ILE A 76 9.74 11.51 -2.34
CA ILE A 76 9.91 12.87 -1.82
C ILE A 76 10.24 12.84 -0.32
N PHE A 77 9.52 12.03 0.47
CA PHE A 77 9.77 11.94 1.91
C PHE A 77 11.14 11.35 2.26
N GLU A 78 11.67 10.43 1.46
CA GLU A 78 13.02 9.88 1.65
C GLU A 78 14.11 10.93 1.44
N THR A 79 13.85 11.99 0.67
CA THR A 79 14.80 13.10 0.50
C THR A 79 14.83 14.07 1.69
N ILE A 80 13.87 13.99 2.62
CA ILE A 80 13.85 14.83 3.82
C ILE A 80 14.79 14.22 4.87
N GLU A 81 15.73 15.02 5.39
CA GLU A 81 16.61 14.59 6.47
C GLU A 81 15.81 14.04 7.66
N LYS A 82 16.25 12.92 8.24
CA LYS A 82 15.53 12.20 9.32
C LYS A 82 15.17 13.08 10.52
N ASP A 83 15.99 14.08 10.80
CA ASP A 83 15.82 15.01 11.92
C ASP A 83 14.83 16.15 11.60
N ASN A 84 14.49 16.32 10.32
CA ASN A 84 13.63 17.37 9.78
C ASN A 84 12.26 16.86 9.30
N VAL A 85 11.94 15.57 9.51
CA VAL A 85 10.62 15.02 9.16
C VAL A 85 9.54 15.71 9.98
N ALA A 86 8.77 16.59 9.34
CA ALA A 86 7.70 17.35 9.97
C ALA A 86 6.48 16.47 10.27
N ARG A 87 5.71 16.78 11.32
CA ARG A 87 4.45 16.06 11.60
C ARG A 87 3.45 16.19 10.45
N SER A 88 3.50 17.29 9.71
CA SER A 88 2.71 17.53 8.49
C SER A 88 3.06 16.54 7.38
N ALA A 89 4.35 16.22 7.18
CA ALA A 89 4.81 15.22 6.23
C ALA A 89 4.14 13.86 6.49
N VAL A 90 4.18 13.40 7.74
CA VAL A 90 3.50 12.16 8.14
C VAL A 90 1.98 12.24 7.96
N GLY A 91 1.39 13.41 8.16
CA GLY A 91 -0.03 13.66 7.90
C GLY A 91 -0.43 13.53 6.43
N TYR A 92 0.44 13.95 5.51
CA TYR A 92 0.19 13.79 4.07
C TYR A 92 0.21 12.31 3.65
N ILE A 93 1.17 11.52 4.16
CA ILE A 93 1.23 10.08 3.87
C ILE A 93 -0.03 9.38 4.38
N GLU A 94 -0.45 9.67 5.62
CA GLU A 94 -1.67 9.11 6.19
C GLU A 94 -2.91 9.46 5.38
N ASN A 95 -3.05 10.73 4.96
CA ASN A 95 -4.16 11.15 4.11
C ASN A 95 -4.16 10.39 2.77
N TRP A 96 -2.99 10.20 2.15
CA TRP A 96 -2.87 9.49 0.88
C TRP A 96 -3.25 8.01 1.00
N LEU A 97 -2.77 7.34 2.06
CA LEU A 97 -3.15 5.95 2.36
C LEU A 97 -4.66 5.81 2.58
N ASN A 98 -5.28 6.76 3.28
CA ASN A 98 -6.74 6.78 3.43
C ASN A 98 -7.48 7.00 2.10
N GLN A 99 -6.96 7.84 1.20
CA GLN A 99 -7.51 8.03 -0.14
C GLN A 99 -7.40 6.76 -1.01
N ILE A 100 -6.30 6.02 -0.89
CA ILE A 100 -6.16 4.70 -1.53
C ILE A 100 -7.29 3.77 -1.06
N LYS A 101 -7.53 3.66 0.27
CA LYS A 101 -8.62 2.82 0.80
C LYS A 101 -9.99 3.28 0.30
N ALA A 102 -10.26 4.58 0.29
CA ALA A 102 -11.53 5.12 -0.18
C ALA A 102 -11.78 4.79 -1.65
N THR A 103 -10.77 4.99 -2.50
CA THR A 103 -10.82 4.62 -3.93
C THR A 103 -11.05 3.12 -4.09
N ASN A 104 -10.32 2.32 -3.34
CA ASN A 104 -10.41 0.87 -3.39
C ASN A 104 -11.80 0.34 -2.94
N ALA A 105 -12.43 1.00 -1.96
CA ALA A 105 -13.79 0.69 -1.55
C ALA A 105 -14.82 0.94 -2.67
N ILE A 106 -14.63 2.01 -3.46
CA ILE A 106 -15.45 2.29 -4.65
C ILE A 106 -15.26 1.18 -5.69
N SER A 107 -14.01 0.80 -5.97
CA SER A 107 -13.67 -0.28 -6.90
C SER A 107 -14.28 -1.62 -6.47
N LEU A 108 -14.17 -1.99 -5.19
CA LEU A 108 -14.78 -3.21 -4.65
C LEU A 108 -16.31 -3.17 -4.75
N LYS A 109 -16.93 -2.03 -4.48
CA LYS A 109 -18.38 -1.86 -4.64
C LYS A 109 -18.81 -2.07 -6.10
N ALA A 110 -18.08 -1.50 -7.05
CA ALA A 110 -18.33 -1.70 -8.48
C ALA A 110 -18.18 -3.18 -8.88
N LEU A 111 -17.10 -3.84 -8.46
CA LEU A 111 -16.85 -5.27 -8.73
C LEU A 111 -17.91 -6.20 -8.11
N ASN A 112 -18.53 -5.79 -7.00
CA ASN A 112 -19.64 -6.52 -6.39
C ASN A 112 -21.00 -6.22 -7.03
N GLY A 113 -21.10 -5.14 -7.80
CA GLY A 113 -22.33 -4.69 -8.45
C GLY A 113 -22.60 -5.29 -9.82
N PHE A 114 -21.60 -5.90 -10.48
CA PHE A 114 -21.79 -6.53 -11.79
C PHE A 114 -22.78 -7.70 -11.70
N GLN A 115 -23.83 -7.62 -12.52
CA GLN A 115 -24.81 -8.69 -12.75
C GLN A 115 -24.66 -9.19 -14.19
N ASP A 116 -25.24 -10.35 -14.50
CA ASP A 116 -25.34 -10.89 -15.87
C ASP A 116 -23.99 -11.09 -16.60
N ILE A 117 -22.94 -11.46 -15.87
CA ILE A 117 -21.63 -11.78 -16.45
C ILE A 117 -21.75 -13.06 -17.30
N LYS A 118 -21.52 -12.94 -18.61
CA LYS A 118 -21.77 -14.03 -19.58
C LYS A 118 -20.60 -14.99 -19.68
N GLU A 119 -19.38 -14.53 -19.44
CA GLU A 119 -18.15 -15.30 -19.65
C GLU A 119 -17.50 -15.68 -18.32
N GLU A 120 -17.19 -16.96 -18.14
CA GLU A 120 -16.52 -17.47 -16.94
C GLU A 120 -15.14 -16.83 -16.72
N GLN A 121 -14.45 -16.51 -17.80
CA GLN A 121 -13.17 -15.79 -17.73
C GLN A 121 -13.33 -14.41 -17.08
N THR A 122 -14.37 -13.65 -17.45
CA THR A 122 -14.69 -12.36 -16.82
C THR A 122 -14.92 -12.51 -15.31
N LYS A 123 -15.64 -13.55 -14.88
CA LYS A 123 -15.86 -13.84 -13.45
C LYS A 123 -14.54 -14.11 -12.71
N SER A 124 -13.64 -14.87 -13.34
CA SER A 124 -12.31 -15.18 -12.79
C SER A 124 -11.49 -13.91 -12.57
N HIS A 125 -11.43 -13.02 -13.57
CA HIS A 125 -10.72 -11.73 -13.46
C HIS A 125 -11.33 -10.83 -12.37
N ILE A 126 -12.66 -10.77 -12.27
CA ILE A 126 -13.34 -10.04 -11.19
C ILE A 126 -12.95 -10.60 -9.82
N ALA A 127 -12.91 -11.93 -9.66
CA ALA A 127 -12.52 -12.56 -8.41
C ALA A 127 -11.06 -12.26 -8.02
N LYS A 128 -10.14 -12.35 -8.98
CA LYS A 128 -8.73 -11.97 -8.78
C LYS A 128 -8.58 -10.51 -8.36
N LEU A 129 -9.25 -9.58 -9.05
CA LEU A 129 -9.20 -8.16 -8.71
C LEU A 129 -9.76 -7.87 -7.31
N LYS A 130 -10.87 -8.51 -6.93
CA LYS A 130 -11.38 -8.42 -5.55
C LYS A 130 -10.33 -8.87 -4.54
N ALA A 131 -9.65 -9.99 -4.80
CA ALA A 131 -8.59 -10.48 -3.92
C ALA A 131 -7.42 -9.48 -3.83
N PHE A 132 -6.98 -8.91 -4.94
CA PHE A 132 -5.91 -7.89 -4.95
C PHE A 132 -6.31 -6.64 -4.16
N TYR A 133 -7.55 -6.17 -4.31
CA TYR A 133 -8.06 -5.02 -3.60
C TYR A 133 -8.21 -5.27 -2.09
N LEU A 134 -8.64 -6.47 -1.69
CA LEU A 134 -8.65 -6.85 -0.27
C LEU A 134 -7.23 -6.93 0.29
N GLU A 135 -6.29 -7.50 -0.45
CA GLU A 135 -4.87 -7.51 -0.08
C GLU A 135 -4.33 -6.08 0.06
N LEU A 136 -4.67 -5.19 -0.87
CA LEU A 136 -4.23 -3.79 -0.85
C LEU A 136 -4.71 -3.08 0.42
N ASN A 137 -5.98 -3.26 0.80
CA ASN A 137 -6.51 -2.69 2.04
C ASN A 137 -5.73 -3.18 3.26
N LEU A 138 -5.42 -4.47 3.33
CA LEU A 138 -4.64 -5.04 4.42
C LEU A 138 -3.24 -4.41 4.50
N ARG A 139 -2.55 -4.25 3.37
CA ARG A 139 -1.22 -3.61 3.33
C ARG A 139 -1.28 -2.15 3.72
N VAL A 140 -2.28 -1.41 3.23
CA VAL A 140 -2.49 -0.01 3.61
C VAL A 140 -2.76 0.14 5.10
N ASP A 141 -3.55 -0.76 5.70
CA ASP A 141 -3.80 -0.76 7.15
C ASP A 141 -2.52 -1.01 7.95
N GLN A 142 -1.63 -1.88 7.47
CA GLN A 142 -0.32 -2.10 8.08
C GLN A 142 0.53 -0.81 8.05
N GLU A 143 0.57 -0.11 6.92
CA GLU A 143 1.31 1.16 6.79
C GLU A 143 0.71 2.28 7.65
N LEU A 144 -0.62 2.40 7.69
CA LEU A 144 -1.32 3.35 8.57
C LEU A 144 -0.98 3.10 10.06
N ASN A 145 -0.94 1.84 10.47
CA ASN A 145 -0.54 1.47 11.83
C ASN A 145 0.91 1.86 12.14
N LYS A 146 1.84 1.64 11.20
CA LYS A 146 3.23 2.09 11.34
C LYS A 146 3.30 3.62 11.51
N LEU A 147 2.58 4.37 10.68
CA LEU A 147 2.54 5.84 10.78
C LEU A 147 1.94 6.32 12.11
N ALA A 148 0.91 5.65 12.63
CA ALA A 148 0.33 5.97 13.92
C ALA A 148 1.34 5.83 15.07
N VAL A 149 2.17 4.78 15.04
CA VAL A 149 3.28 4.59 15.99
C VAL A 149 4.32 5.70 15.85
N ILE A 150 4.72 6.03 14.62
CA ILE A 150 5.67 7.13 14.34
C ILE A 150 5.14 8.45 14.90
N LYS A 151 3.89 8.82 14.60
CA LYS A 151 3.25 10.07 15.08
C LYS A 151 3.26 10.18 16.61
N LYS A 152 3.03 9.07 17.32
CA LYS A 152 3.09 9.00 18.79
C LYS A 152 4.52 9.15 19.31
N ALA A 153 5.52 8.65 18.59
CA ALA A 153 6.93 8.73 18.96
C ALA A 153 7.59 10.09 18.67
N MET A 154 7.08 10.86 17.69
CA MET A 154 7.70 12.14 17.25
C MET A 154 8.00 13.15 18.37
N PRO A 155 7.12 13.40 19.36
CA PRO A 155 7.43 14.33 20.46
C PRO A 155 8.66 13.92 21.28
N PHE A 156 8.86 12.62 21.46
CA PHE A 156 9.99 12.05 22.22
C PHE A 156 11.29 12.10 21.42
N LEU A 157 11.22 11.87 20.10
CA LEU A 157 12.38 11.98 19.20
C LEU A 157 12.90 13.42 19.11
N ARG A 158 12.00 14.41 19.04
CA ARG A 158 12.36 15.83 18.98
C ARG A 158 13.05 16.33 20.26
N ASN A 159 12.64 15.83 21.43
CA ASN A 159 13.28 16.18 22.70
C ASN A 159 14.71 15.60 22.84
N LYS A 160 14.95 14.40 22.28
CA LYS A 160 16.27 13.76 22.28
C LYS A 160 17.26 14.43 21.30
N ALA A 161 16.77 14.99 20.20
CA ALA A 161 17.58 15.77 19.27
C ALA A 161 18.05 17.11 19.87
N LYS A 162 17.19 17.78 20.64
CA LYS A 162 17.54 19.03 21.34
C LYS A 162 18.50 18.85 22.53
N SER A 163 18.63 17.63 23.07
CA SER A 163 19.49 17.35 24.23
C SER A 163 20.91 16.89 23.88
N LYS A 164 21.28 16.77 22.59
CA LYS A 164 22.68 16.52 22.22
C LYS A 164 23.48 17.82 22.36
N PRO A 165 24.48 17.90 23.25
CA PRO A 165 25.31 19.09 23.35
C PRO A 165 26.12 19.21 22.05
N THR A 166 26.04 20.38 21.43
CA THR A 166 26.91 20.78 20.33
C THR A 166 28.33 20.76 20.89
N LYS A 167 29.14 19.76 20.51
CA LYS A 167 30.58 19.84 20.75
C LYS A 167 31.10 20.99 19.87
N ARG A 168 31.35 22.14 20.49
CA ARG A 168 32.22 23.19 19.96
C ARG A 168 33.67 22.78 20.17
#